data_AF-A0A0H4WVZ2-F1
#
_entry.id   AF-A0A0H4WVZ2-F1
#
_cell.length_a   1.000
_cell.length_b   1.000
_cell.length_c   1.000
_cell.angle_alpha   90.00
_cell.angle_beta   90.00
_cell.angle_gamma   90.00
#
_symmetry.space_group_name_H-M   'P 1'
#
loop_
_entity.id
_entity.type
_entity.pdbx_description
1 polymer ?
#
loop_
_entity_poly.entity_id
_entity_poly.type
_entity_poly.pdbx_seq_one_letter_code
_entity_poly.pdbx_strand_id
1 'polypeptide(L)'
;MLPAAMNTKAGGGLFCELYWGDNLSEAWSYGPEQSSVHAAPDETALLPLYGFTLPEEPFLIAERTPQGWRIHLPPAARAERAVKGDGYAALPAADLRQDAGRTSVDLAEGMTLRLSEGQLSLRIQASVVKDQVNRLQWKDFGWLAIVSMLFLSLPVGFLVAGPTPQRMEESKARAMKMAADKEAERRKSMGLNTPLRPLTEEELGAQQDAGTDLTVPAYLRVR
;
A
#
# COMPACT_ATOMS: atom_id res chain seq x y z
N MET A 1 -13.93 -22.94 -19.74
CA MET A 1 -13.33 -21.59 -19.77
C MET A 1 -14.46 -20.60 -19.97
N LEU A 2 -14.94 -19.98 -18.89
CA LEU A 2 -15.95 -18.92 -18.98
C LEU A 2 -15.22 -17.60 -19.32
N PRO A 3 -15.73 -16.79 -20.25
CA PRO A 3 -15.11 -15.50 -20.56
C PRO A 3 -15.14 -14.61 -19.32
N ALA A 4 -14.05 -13.90 -19.07
CA ALA A 4 -13.99 -12.88 -18.03
C ALA A 4 -15.11 -11.87 -18.28
N ALA A 5 -15.93 -11.63 -17.25
CA ALA A 5 -16.94 -10.59 -17.29
C ALA A 5 -16.24 -9.27 -17.59
N MET A 6 -16.43 -8.75 -18.80
CA MET A 6 -15.99 -7.42 -19.18
C MET A 6 -16.69 -6.46 -18.24
N ASN A 7 -15.92 -5.85 -17.35
CA ASN A 7 -16.40 -4.87 -16.40
C ASN A 7 -16.84 -3.63 -17.18
N THR A 8 -18.11 -3.56 -17.58
CA THR A 8 -18.71 -2.46 -18.36
C THR A 8 -18.95 -1.20 -17.53
N LYS A 9 -18.06 -0.90 -16.57
CA LYS A 9 -18.01 0.40 -15.92
C LYS A 9 -16.73 1.07 -16.37
N ALA A 10 -16.88 2.14 -17.15
CA ALA A 10 -15.86 3.17 -17.34
C ALA A 10 -15.55 3.84 -15.99
N GLY A 11 -14.90 3.09 -15.09
CA GLY A 11 -14.58 3.52 -13.72
C GLY A 11 -13.27 4.29 -13.62
N GLY A 12 -12.60 4.53 -14.75
CA GLY A 12 -11.34 5.25 -14.80
C GLY A 12 -11.51 6.75 -15.01
N GLY A 13 -10.61 7.51 -14.41
CA GLY A 13 -10.40 8.92 -14.74
C GLY A 13 -9.73 9.09 -16.11
N LEU A 14 -9.31 10.31 -16.42
CA LEU A 14 -8.51 10.66 -17.60
C LEU A 14 -7.20 11.27 -17.14
N PHE A 15 -6.09 10.92 -17.78
CA PHE A 15 -4.80 11.52 -17.50
C PHE A 15 -4.22 12.09 -18.80
N CYS A 16 -3.80 13.35 -18.73
CA CYS A 16 -3.29 14.12 -19.84
C CYS A 16 -1.90 14.64 -19.49
N GLU A 17 -0.94 14.47 -20.40
CA GLU A 17 0.42 14.99 -20.27
C GLU A 17 0.74 15.85 -21.50
N LEU A 18 1.10 17.10 -21.31
CA LEU A 18 1.55 18.00 -22.36
C LEU A 18 3.07 18.03 -22.38
N TYR A 19 3.65 17.77 -23.55
CA TYR A 19 5.07 17.82 -23.80
C TYR A 19 5.38 18.89 -24.84
N TRP A 20 6.52 19.54 -24.67
CA TRP A 20 7.17 20.37 -25.68
C TRP A 20 8.46 19.68 -26.12
N GLY A 21 8.44 19.10 -27.33
CA GLY A 21 9.48 18.17 -27.77
C GLY A 21 9.50 16.95 -26.87
N ASP A 22 10.65 16.70 -26.25
CA ASP A 22 10.85 15.58 -25.32
C ASP A 22 10.65 15.97 -23.84
N ASN A 23 10.44 17.26 -23.55
CA ASN A 23 10.26 17.74 -22.18
C ASN A 23 8.80 17.72 -21.78
N LEU A 24 8.48 17.10 -20.66
CA LEU A 24 7.17 17.22 -20.03
C LEU A 24 6.99 18.66 -19.54
N SER A 25 5.98 19.34 -20.07
CA SER A 25 5.60 20.68 -19.64
C SER A 25 4.65 20.59 -18.45
N GLU A 26 3.52 19.91 -18.64
CA GLU A 26 2.44 19.87 -17.65
C GLU A 26 1.68 18.54 -17.69
N ALA A 27 1.03 18.19 -16.58
CA ALA A 27 0.22 16.99 -16.49
C ALA A 27 -1.02 17.22 -15.63
N TRP A 28 -2.15 16.68 -16.08
CA TRP A 28 -3.45 16.79 -15.41
C TRP A 28 -4.08 15.42 -15.25
N SER A 29 -4.71 15.22 -14.09
CA SER A 29 -5.50 14.03 -13.79
C SER A 29 -6.93 14.44 -13.48
N TYR A 30 -7.87 13.91 -14.26
CA TYR A 30 -9.29 14.09 -14.06
C TYR A 30 -9.87 12.81 -13.44
N GLY A 31 -10.57 12.95 -12.31
CA GLY A 31 -11.19 11.81 -11.63
C GLY A 31 -12.43 11.27 -12.35
N PRO A 32 -13.01 10.17 -11.85
CA PRO A 32 -14.22 9.55 -12.43
C PRO A 32 -15.48 10.42 -12.31
N GLU A 33 -15.45 11.51 -11.54
CA GLU A 33 -16.55 12.47 -11.42
C GLU A 33 -16.66 13.41 -12.63
N GLN A 34 -15.58 13.57 -13.39
CA GLN A 34 -15.56 14.46 -14.55
C GLN A 34 -16.31 13.80 -15.72
N SER A 35 -17.28 14.50 -16.29
CA SER A 35 -18.03 14.03 -17.47
C SER A 35 -17.44 14.54 -18.79
N SER A 36 -16.85 15.72 -18.79
CA SER A 36 -16.22 16.34 -19.95
C SER A 36 -15.00 17.15 -19.57
N VAL A 37 -13.99 17.15 -20.43
CA VAL A 37 -12.80 17.98 -20.32
C VAL A 37 -12.81 18.93 -21.49
N HIS A 38 -12.63 20.22 -21.19
CA HIS A 38 -12.55 21.26 -22.20
C HIS A 38 -11.15 21.86 -22.21
N ALA A 39 -10.66 22.09 -23.42
CA ALA A 39 -9.38 22.70 -23.69
C ALA A 39 -9.54 24.13 -24.19
N ALA A 40 -8.66 25.02 -23.76
CA ALA A 40 -8.54 26.37 -24.32
C ALA A 40 -7.05 26.77 -24.32
N PRO A 41 -6.66 27.83 -25.04
CA PRO A 41 -5.27 28.33 -25.01
C PRO A 41 -4.93 29.10 -23.72
N ASP A 42 -5.94 29.44 -22.91
CA ASP A 42 -5.79 30.19 -21.66
C ASP A 42 -5.46 29.29 -20.46
N GLU A 43 -4.63 29.80 -19.54
CA GLU A 43 -4.21 29.14 -18.29
C GLU A 43 -5.38 28.89 -17.33
N THR A 44 -6.49 29.63 -17.50
CA THR A 44 -7.69 29.47 -16.67
C THR A 44 -8.53 28.25 -17.06
N ALA A 45 -8.23 27.60 -18.18
CA ALA A 45 -8.98 26.45 -18.68
C ALA A 45 -8.69 25.17 -17.89
N LEU A 46 -9.65 24.23 -17.91
CA LEU A 46 -9.46 22.91 -17.29
C LEU A 46 -8.31 22.12 -17.92
N LEU A 47 -8.04 22.33 -19.20
CA LEU A 47 -6.88 21.80 -19.92
C LEU A 47 -6.28 22.92 -20.80
N PRO A 48 -5.25 23.64 -20.35
CA PRO A 48 -4.61 24.63 -21.20
C PRO A 48 -3.78 23.92 -22.27
N LEU A 49 -4.19 24.07 -23.54
CA LEU A 49 -3.47 23.54 -24.69
C LEU A 49 -2.75 24.67 -25.42
N TYR A 50 -1.68 25.15 -24.80
CA TYR A 50 -0.83 26.21 -25.34
C TYR A 50 -0.39 25.85 -26.77
N GLY A 51 -0.75 26.69 -27.74
CA GLY A 51 -0.27 26.58 -29.12
C GLY A 51 -0.92 25.48 -29.98
N PHE A 52 -1.90 24.72 -29.47
CA PHE A 52 -2.73 23.88 -30.34
C PHE A 52 -3.73 24.74 -31.11
N THR A 53 -3.97 24.43 -32.38
CA THR A 53 -4.97 25.12 -33.18
C THR A 53 -6.35 24.56 -32.87
N LEU A 54 -7.08 25.24 -31.98
CA LEU A 54 -8.44 24.87 -31.59
C LEU A 54 -9.48 25.51 -32.52
N PRO A 55 -10.51 24.75 -32.98
CA PRO A 55 -11.53 25.30 -33.88
C PRO A 55 -12.57 26.17 -33.16
N GLU A 56 -12.76 25.95 -31.86
CA GLU A 56 -13.66 26.69 -30.98
C GLU A 56 -13.02 26.79 -29.59
N GLU A 57 -13.34 27.83 -28.83
CA GLU A 57 -12.82 28.04 -27.48
C GLU A 57 -14.01 28.27 -26.53
N PRO A 58 -14.20 27.44 -25.49
CA PRO A 58 -13.42 26.24 -25.13
C PRO A 58 -13.79 25.00 -25.98
N PHE A 59 -12.78 24.26 -26.44
CA PHE A 59 -12.92 23.04 -27.24
C PHE A 59 -13.19 21.82 -26.36
N LEU A 60 -14.23 21.05 -26.65
CA LEU A 60 -14.44 19.76 -25.99
C LEU A 60 -13.35 18.76 -26.43
N ILE A 61 -12.37 18.48 -25.56
CA ILE A 61 -11.27 17.55 -25.88
C ILE A 61 -11.63 16.10 -25.54
N ALA A 62 -12.37 15.89 -24.44
CA ALA A 62 -12.74 14.56 -23.99
C ALA A 62 -14.16 14.56 -23.40
N GLU A 63 -14.94 13.55 -23.77
CA GLU A 63 -16.28 13.29 -23.26
C GLU A 63 -16.35 11.87 -22.68
N ARG A 64 -17.02 11.71 -21.55
CA ARG A 64 -17.23 10.40 -20.94
C ARG A 64 -18.35 9.66 -21.66
N THR A 65 -18.07 8.41 -22.03
CA THR A 65 -19.05 7.50 -22.64
C THR A 65 -19.30 6.30 -21.73
N PRO A 66 -20.36 5.48 -21.98
CA PRO A 66 -20.58 4.25 -21.23
C PRO A 66 -19.41 3.26 -21.30
N GLN A 67 -18.59 3.34 -22.35
CA GLN A 67 -17.47 2.44 -22.61
C GLN A 67 -16.11 2.99 -22.16
N GLY A 68 -16.01 4.28 -21.81
CA GLY A 68 -14.73 4.90 -21.45
C GLY A 68 -14.76 6.40 -21.70
N TRP A 69 -13.75 6.88 -22.42
CA TRP A 69 -13.62 8.27 -22.84
C TRP A 69 -13.63 8.35 -24.36
N ARG A 70 -14.31 9.36 -24.92
CA ARG A 70 -14.23 9.73 -26.32
C ARG A 70 -13.36 10.99 -26.41
N ILE A 71 -12.32 10.94 -27.22
CA ILE A 71 -11.41 12.05 -27.43
C ILE A 71 -11.73 12.70 -28.77
N HIS A 72 -12.00 14.00 -28.75
CA HIS A 72 -12.19 14.77 -29.97
C HIS A 72 -10.86 15.35 -30.43
N LEU A 73 -10.57 15.23 -31.71
CA LEU A 73 -9.30 15.61 -32.29
C LEU A 73 -9.38 17.05 -32.81
N PRO A 74 -8.44 17.94 -32.41
CA PRO A 74 -8.25 19.22 -33.08
C PRO A 74 -7.94 18.98 -34.57
N PRO A 75 -8.43 19.84 -35.49
CA PRO A 75 -8.32 19.60 -36.92
C PRO A 75 -6.88 19.63 -37.45
N ALA A 76 -5.98 20.36 -36.81
CA ALA A 76 -4.56 20.43 -37.17
C ALA A 76 -3.70 19.35 -36.52
N ALA A 77 -4.23 18.65 -35.51
CA ALA A 77 -3.47 17.69 -34.72
C ALA A 77 -3.39 16.33 -35.41
N ARG A 78 -2.21 15.70 -35.33
CA ARG A 78 -2.01 14.31 -35.74
C ARG A 78 -2.27 13.38 -34.56
N ALA A 79 -3.16 12.41 -34.75
CA ALA A 79 -3.47 11.42 -33.73
C ALA A 79 -2.67 10.13 -33.96
N GLU A 80 -1.96 9.70 -32.92
CA GLU A 80 -1.15 8.48 -32.91
C GLU A 80 -1.48 7.63 -31.67
N ARG A 81 -1.42 6.32 -31.80
CA ARG A 81 -1.64 5.35 -30.72
C ARG A 81 -0.31 4.75 -30.31
N ALA A 82 -0.09 4.60 -29.00
CA ALA A 82 1.04 3.84 -28.50
C ALA A 82 0.99 2.38 -29.02
N VAL A 83 2.11 1.89 -29.53
CA VAL A 83 2.28 0.50 -29.96
C VAL A 83 3.17 -0.23 -28.96
N LYS A 84 3.37 -1.53 -29.17
CA LYS A 84 4.23 -2.33 -28.29
C LYS A 84 5.70 -1.95 -28.50
N GLY A 85 6.38 -1.59 -27.41
CA GLY A 85 7.65 -0.85 -27.46
C GLY A 85 7.37 0.64 -27.59
N ASP A 86 8.24 1.52 -27.07
CA ASP A 86 7.99 2.97 -26.84
C ASP A 86 7.69 3.85 -28.09
N GLY A 87 7.23 3.24 -29.18
CA GLY A 87 6.78 3.90 -30.40
C GLY A 87 5.30 4.26 -30.41
N TYR A 88 4.98 5.14 -31.34
CA TYR A 88 3.62 5.57 -31.66
C TYR A 88 3.36 5.31 -33.15
N ALA A 89 2.16 4.83 -33.45
CA ALA A 89 1.70 4.59 -34.81
C ALA A 89 0.49 5.45 -35.12
N ALA A 90 0.37 5.95 -36.36
CA ALA A 90 -0.79 6.72 -36.77
C ALA A 90 -2.10 5.93 -36.55
N LEU A 91 -3.16 6.61 -36.12
CA LEU A 91 -4.46 5.97 -35.97
C LEU A 91 -5.01 5.53 -37.32
N PRO A 92 -5.47 4.28 -37.46
CA PRO A 92 -6.14 3.84 -38.67
C PRO A 92 -7.48 4.57 -38.79
N ALA A 93 -7.87 4.91 -40.02
CA ALA A 93 -9.13 5.62 -40.29
C ALA A 93 -10.38 4.86 -39.81
N ALA A 94 -10.29 3.54 -39.64
CA ALA A 94 -11.37 2.71 -39.09
C ALA A 94 -11.67 2.98 -37.60
N ASP A 95 -10.68 3.46 -36.83
CA ASP A 95 -10.83 3.80 -35.42
C ASP A 95 -11.34 5.25 -35.23
N LEU A 96 -11.33 6.04 -36.30
CA LEU A 96 -11.80 7.43 -36.30
C LEU A 96 -13.29 7.49 -36.61
N ARG A 97 -14.04 8.19 -35.76
CA ARG A 97 -15.45 8.50 -35.96
C ARG A 97 -15.60 9.97 -36.32
N GLN A 98 -16.21 10.23 -37.46
CA GLN A 98 -16.67 11.57 -37.81
C GLN A 98 -18.11 11.75 -37.34
N ASP A 99 -18.34 12.71 -36.45
CA ASP A 99 -19.65 13.08 -35.97
C ASP A 99 -19.81 14.60 -36.00
N ALA A 100 -20.89 15.10 -36.61
CA ALA A 100 -21.21 16.52 -36.74
C ALA A 100 -20.03 17.43 -37.17
N GLY A 101 -19.14 16.95 -38.06
CA GLY A 101 -17.98 17.70 -38.54
C GLY A 101 -16.74 17.63 -37.63
N ARG A 102 -16.78 16.85 -36.54
CA ARG A 102 -15.64 16.60 -35.64
C ARG A 102 -15.14 15.18 -35.81
N THR A 103 -13.82 15.02 -35.79
CA THR A 103 -13.20 13.70 -35.74
C THR A 103 -12.99 13.33 -34.27
N SER A 104 -13.41 12.14 -33.90
CA SER A 104 -13.31 11.61 -32.54
C SER A 104 -12.80 10.18 -32.54
N VAL A 105 -12.20 9.77 -31.44
CA VAL A 105 -11.76 8.39 -31.21
C VAL A 105 -12.19 7.95 -29.82
N ASP A 106 -12.68 6.72 -29.71
CA ASP A 106 -12.97 6.13 -28.39
C ASP A 106 -11.65 5.59 -27.79
N LEU A 107 -11.32 6.06 -26.60
CA LEU A 107 -10.15 5.63 -25.83
C LEU A 107 -10.49 4.35 -25.06
N ALA A 108 -9.95 3.23 -25.55
CA ALA A 108 -10.08 1.94 -24.89
C ALA A 108 -9.21 1.85 -23.61
N GLU A 109 -9.57 0.94 -22.71
CA GLU A 109 -8.76 0.66 -21.52
C GLU A 109 -7.35 0.17 -21.91
N GLY A 110 -6.32 0.78 -21.31
CA GLY A 110 -4.91 0.49 -21.62
C GLY A 110 -4.39 1.10 -22.93
N MET A 111 -5.21 1.88 -23.65
CA MET A 111 -4.78 2.64 -24.81
C MET A 111 -4.19 3.99 -24.37
N THR A 112 -3.04 4.34 -24.95
CA THR A 112 -2.47 5.69 -24.86
C THR A 112 -2.53 6.34 -26.24
N LEU A 113 -3.15 7.51 -26.30
CA LEU A 113 -3.25 8.35 -27.47
C LEU A 113 -2.23 9.49 -27.37
N ARG A 114 -1.61 9.87 -28.47
CA ARG A 114 -0.75 11.05 -28.60
C ARG A 114 -1.33 11.94 -29.69
N LEU A 115 -1.60 13.19 -29.34
CA LEU A 115 -1.96 14.24 -30.29
C LEU A 115 -0.75 15.13 -30.48
N SER A 116 -0.24 15.25 -31.71
CA SER A 116 0.93 16.06 -32.01
C SER A 116 0.59 17.20 -32.97
N GLU A 117 1.08 18.39 -32.64
CA GLU A 117 0.98 19.59 -33.47
C GLU A 117 2.30 20.37 -33.40
N GLY A 118 3.09 20.31 -34.47
CA GLY A 118 4.44 20.90 -34.48
C GLY A 118 5.37 20.24 -33.46
N GLN A 119 5.82 21.01 -32.47
CA GLN A 119 6.67 20.53 -31.35
C GLN A 119 5.85 20.10 -30.12
N LEU A 120 4.55 20.39 -30.10
CA LEU A 120 3.69 20.06 -28.97
C LEU A 120 3.16 18.64 -29.13
N SER A 121 3.18 17.89 -28.02
CA SER A 121 2.53 16.59 -27.98
C SER A 121 1.75 16.39 -26.69
N LEU A 122 0.46 16.10 -26.85
CA LEU A 122 -0.46 15.80 -25.75
C LEU A 122 -0.66 14.29 -25.70
N ARG A 123 -0.20 13.64 -24.63
CA ARG A 123 -0.47 12.23 -24.36
C ARG A 123 -1.71 12.12 -23.50
N ILE A 124 -2.64 11.28 -23.90
CA ILE A 124 -3.92 11.06 -23.24
C ILE A 124 -4.04 9.57 -22.96
N GLN A 125 -4.32 9.23 -21.71
CA GLN A 125 -4.52 7.85 -21.28
C GLN A 125 -5.69 7.75 -20.31
N ALA A 126 -6.37 6.61 -20.33
CA ALA A 126 -7.37 6.30 -19.32
C ALA A 126 -6.64 6.16 -17.97
N SER A 127 -6.95 7.04 -17.02
CA SER A 127 -6.35 6.98 -15.70
C SER A 127 -7.04 5.88 -14.91
N VAL A 128 -6.25 4.91 -14.43
CA VAL A 128 -6.71 3.98 -13.40
C VAL A 128 -6.63 4.71 -12.05
N VAL A 129 -7.35 5.83 -11.91
CA VAL A 129 -7.77 6.28 -10.57
C VAL A 129 -8.77 5.23 -10.13
N LYS A 130 -8.23 4.13 -9.62
CA LYS A 130 -8.98 3.08 -8.94
C LYS A 130 -9.73 3.83 -7.85
N ASP A 131 -11.03 3.97 -8.06
CA ASP A 131 -12.04 4.54 -7.17
C ASP A 131 -11.45 4.61 -5.76
N GLN A 132 -11.03 5.81 -5.35
CA GLN A 132 -10.27 5.99 -4.11
C GLN A 132 -11.03 5.26 -3.03
N VAL A 133 -10.34 4.29 -2.42
CA VAL A 133 -10.75 3.43 -1.30
C VAL A 133 -12.04 3.95 -0.69
N ASN A 134 -13.15 3.39 -1.20
CA ASN A 134 -14.54 3.60 -0.77
C ASN A 134 -14.55 4.16 0.65
N ARG A 135 -14.85 5.47 0.77
CA ARG A 135 -14.84 6.22 2.03
C ARG A 135 -15.38 5.32 3.13
N LEU A 136 -14.52 4.97 4.09
CA LEU A 136 -14.76 4.07 5.22
C LEU A 136 -16.26 4.00 5.54
N GLN A 137 -16.93 2.94 5.08
CA GLN A 137 -18.38 2.91 5.14
C GLN A 137 -18.80 2.85 6.61
N TRP A 138 -19.97 3.39 6.96
CA TRP A 138 -20.49 3.27 8.33
C TRP A 138 -20.52 1.83 8.85
N LYS A 139 -20.67 0.87 7.93
CA LYS A 139 -20.57 -0.57 8.22
C LYS A 139 -19.18 -0.99 8.68
N ASP A 140 -18.12 -0.42 8.10
CA ASP A 140 -16.72 -0.68 8.49
C ASP A 140 -16.42 -0.08 9.86
N PHE A 141 -17.01 1.08 10.17
CA PHE A 141 -16.96 1.68 11.52
C PHE A 141 -17.64 0.80 12.57
N GLY A 142 -18.82 0.24 12.25
CA GLY A 142 -19.51 -0.71 13.12
C GLY A 142 -18.68 -1.97 13.38
N TRP A 143 -18.03 -2.50 12.33
CA TRP A 143 -17.16 -3.67 12.47
C TRP A 143 -15.90 -3.36 13.28
N LEU A 144 -15.27 -2.20 13.04
CA LEU A 144 -14.13 -1.73 13.81
C LEU A 144 -14.48 -1.55 15.31
N ALA A 145 -15.67 -1.03 15.62
CA ALA A 145 -16.15 -0.91 16.99
C ALA A 145 -16.33 -2.28 17.67
N ILE A 146 -16.91 -3.26 16.98
CA ILE A 146 -17.09 -4.62 17.50
C ILE A 146 -15.73 -5.29 17.76
N VAL A 147 -14.80 -5.21 16.79
CA VAL A 147 -13.45 -5.77 16.95
C VAL A 147 -12.70 -5.09 18.10
N SER A 148 -12.79 -3.76 18.20
CA SER A 148 -12.17 -3.01 19.29
C SER A 148 -12.75 -3.40 20.65
N MET A 149 -14.09 -3.55 20.74
CA MET A 149 -14.75 -3.97 21.97
C MET A 149 -14.36 -5.39 22.37
N LEU A 150 -14.27 -6.32 21.42
CA LEU A 150 -13.80 -7.68 21.67
C LEU A 150 -12.36 -7.69 22.18
N PHE A 151 -11.48 -6.91 21.55
CA PHE A 151 -10.06 -6.87 21.89
C PHE A 151 -9.79 -6.18 23.23
N LEU A 152 -10.57 -5.14 23.56
CA LEU A 152 -10.50 -4.45 24.85
C LEU A 152 -11.20 -5.24 25.98
N SER A 153 -12.14 -6.14 25.66
CA SER A 153 -12.82 -6.96 26.67
C SER A 153 -11.90 -7.99 27.34
N LEU A 154 -10.90 -8.50 26.63
CA LEU A 154 -9.92 -9.48 27.12
C LEU A 154 -9.05 -8.95 28.28
N PRO A 155 -8.33 -7.81 28.15
CA PRO A 155 -7.55 -7.26 29.26
C PRO A 155 -8.43 -6.77 30.41
N VAL A 156 -9.62 -6.23 30.14
CA VAL A 156 -10.55 -5.80 31.21
C VAL A 156 -11.09 -7.02 31.98
N GLY A 157 -11.44 -8.10 31.28
CA GLY A 157 -11.84 -9.35 31.92
C GLY A 157 -10.72 -9.95 32.76
N PHE A 158 -9.46 -9.86 32.30
CA PHE A 158 -8.30 -10.29 33.09
C PHE A 158 -8.05 -9.40 34.31
N LEU A 159 -8.34 -8.10 34.26
CA LEU A 159 -8.21 -7.21 35.42
C LEU A 159 -9.31 -7.46 36.47
N VAL A 160 -10.52 -7.80 36.05
CA VAL A 160 -11.67 -8.01 36.95
C VAL A 160 -11.74 -9.45 37.48
N ALA A 161 -11.49 -10.45 36.64
CA ALA A 161 -11.58 -11.87 36.97
C ALA A 161 -10.21 -12.57 37.03
N GLY A 162 -9.13 -11.81 36.99
CA GLY A 162 -7.76 -12.32 37.07
C GLY A 162 -7.47 -13.07 38.38
N PRO A 163 -6.43 -13.91 38.39
CA PRO A 163 -6.06 -14.67 39.57
C PRO A 163 -5.77 -13.73 40.73
N THR A 164 -6.44 -13.95 41.86
CA THR A 164 -6.17 -13.25 43.11
C THR A 164 -4.68 -13.35 43.46
N PRO A 165 -4.08 -12.32 44.09
CA PRO A 165 -2.64 -12.29 44.37
C PRO A 165 -2.14 -13.54 45.10
N GLN A 166 -2.98 -14.11 45.96
CA GLN A 166 -2.71 -15.36 46.69
C GLN A 166 -2.49 -16.58 45.77
N ARG A 167 -3.30 -16.75 44.70
CA ARG A 167 -3.11 -17.85 43.74
C ARG A 167 -1.89 -17.65 42.84
N MET A 168 -1.48 -16.40 42.61
CA MET A 168 -0.23 -16.12 41.89
C MET A 168 1.00 -16.49 42.73
N GLU A 169 0.96 -16.26 44.04
CA GLU A 169 2.05 -16.66 44.93
C GLU A 169 2.16 -18.18 45.05
N GLU A 170 1.04 -18.89 45.16
CA GLU A 170 1.03 -20.36 45.16
C GLU A 170 1.56 -20.95 43.85
N SER A 171 1.20 -20.37 42.71
CA SER A 171 1.69 -20.84 41.41
C SER A 171 3.18 -20.52 41.21
N LYS A 172 3.65 -19.35 41.65
CA LYS A 172 5.09 -19.02 41.69
C LYS A 172 5.86 -19.96 42.60
N ALA A 173 5.35 -20.26 43.80
CA ALA A 173 6.00 -21.18 44.74
C ALA A 173 6.09 -22.59 44.14
N ARG A 174 5.04 -23.07 43.45
CA ARG A 174 5.06 -24.36 42.74
C ARG A 174 6.05 -24.34 41.56
N ALA A 175 6.10 -23.25 40.79
CA ALA A 175 7.04 -23.10 39.68
C ALA A 175 8.50 -23.06 40.17
N MET A 176 8.78 -22.37 41.27
CA MET A 176 10.10 -22.32 41.90
C MET A 176 10.54 -23.70 42.40
N LYS A 177 9.62 -24.48 43.00
CA LYS A 177 9.91 -25.87 43.40
C LYS A 177 10.25 -26.75 42.20
N MET A 178 9.46 -26.70 41.13
CA MET A 178 9.75 -27.46 39.91
C MET A 178 11.07 -27.04 39.24
N ALA A 179 11.42 -25.75 39.31
CA ALA A 179 12.71 -25.27 38.81
C ALA A 179 13.88 -25.78 39.66
N ALA A 180 13.74 -25.74 41.00
CA ALA A 180 14.73 -26.27 41.93
C ALA A 180 14.92 -27.78 41.76
N ASP A 181 13.83 -28.54 41.57
CA ASP A 181 13.88 -29.99 41.34
C ASP A 181 14.60 -30.32 40.03
N LYS A 182 14.30 -29.59 38.94
CA LYS A 182 15.00 -29.74 37.66
C LYS A 182 16.48 -29.38 37.74
N GLU A 183 16.83 -28.37 38.54
CA GLU A 183 18.21 -27.99 38.74
C GLU A 183 18.96 -29.01 39.60
N ALA A 184 18.31 -29.59 40.61
CA ALA A 184 18.84 -30.69 41.40
C ALA A 184 19.04 -31.96 40.54
N GLU A 185 18.11 -32.29 39.65
CA GLU A 185 18.25 -33.38 38.67
C GLU A 185 19.40 -33.13 37.69
N ARG A 186 19.54 -31.90 37.17
CA ARG A 186 20.68 -31.51 36.34
C ARG A 186 22.02 -31.60 37.07
N ARG A 187 22.07 -31.17 38.34
CA ARG A 187 23.28 -31.31 39.18
C ARG A 187 23.62 -32.78 39.42
N LYS A 188 22.61 -33.65 39.59
CA LYS A 188 22.79 -35.11 39.71
C LYS A 188 23.28 -35.73 38.40
N SER A 189 22.73 -35.34 37.25
CA SER A 189 23.13 -35.91 35.95
C SER A 189 24.52 -35.46 35.49
N MET A 190 24.97 -34.27 35.91
CA MET A 190 26.32 -33.76 35.64
C MET A 190 27.39 -34.32 36.61
N GLY A 191 27.03 -35.23 37.52
CA GLY A 191 27.98 -35.83 38.47
C GLY A 191 28.50 -34.86 39.54
N LEU A 192 27.90 -33.67 39.67
CA LEU A 192 28.36 -32.60 40.58
C LEU A 192 28.08 -32.90 42.07
N ASN A 193 27.28 -33.92 42.38
CA ASN A 193 26.93 -34.34 43.73
C ASN A 193 27.84 -35.44 44.30
N THR A 194 28.81 -35.93 43.53
CA THR A 194 29.78 -36.90 44.03
C THR A 194 31.06 -36.14 44.41
N PRO A 195 31.30 -35.86 45.71
CA PRO A 195 32.57 -35.28 46.11
C PRO A 195 33.69 -36.25 45.73
N LEU A 196 34.69 -35.75 44.99
CA LEU A 196 35.83 -36.53 44.47
C LEU A 196 36.72 -37.12 45.58
N ARG A 197 36.47 -36.75 46.84
CA ARG A 197 37.12 -37.31 48.04
C ARG A 197 36.06 -37.39 49.15
N PRO A 198 36.01 -38.47 49.96
CA PRO A 198 35.18 -38.46 51.16
C PRO A 198 35.66 -37.34 52.10
N LEU A 199 34.73 -36.45 52.48
CA LEU A 199 34.99 -35.39 53.44
C LEU A 199 35.39 -36.02 54.78
N THR A 200 36.52 -35.57 55.34
CA THR A 200 36.93 -35.93 56.71
C THR A 200 36.00 -35.26 57.72
N GLU A 201 35.80 -35.89 58.89
CA GLU A 201 34.83 -35.44 59.92
C GLU A 201 35.04 -33.98 60.38
N GLU A 202 36.25 -33.44 60.23
CA GLU A 202 36.60 -32.04 60.51
C GLU A 202 36.04 -31.04 59.48
N GLU A 203 35.89 -31.43 58.22
CA GLU A 203 35.39 -30.56 57.14
C GLU A 203 33.86 -30.53 57.07
N LEU A 204 33.19 -31.57 57.58
CA LEU A 204 31.73 -31.62 57.69
C LEU A 204 31.19 -30.62 58.72
N GLY A 205 31.98 -30.32 59.76
CA GLY A 205 31.64 -29.33 60.79
C GLY A 205 31.82 -27.88 60.35
N ALA A 206 32.66 -27.61 59.34
CA ALA A 206 32.94 -26.28 58.81
C ALA A 206 32.00 -25.86 57.66
N GLN A 207 31.15 -26.77 57.18
CA GLN A 207 30.23 -26.54 56.06
C GLN A 207 28.88 -25.93 56.50
N GLN A 208 28.89 -25.14 57.57
CA GLN A 208 27.84 -24.16 57.84
C GLN A 208 28.39 -22.80 57.43
N ASP A 209 27.68 -22.12 56.53
CA ASP A 209 28.03 -20.81 55.96
C ASP A 209 29.22 -20.79 54.99
N ALA A 210 28.95 -21.18 53.75
CA ALA A 210 29.65 -20.59 52.61
C ALA A 210 28.62 -20.20 51.54
N GLY A 211 27.83 -19.17 51.84
CA GLY A 211 27.28 -18.31 50.80
C GLY A 211 28.46 -17.78 50.00
N THR A 212 28.54 -18.18 48.73
CA THR A 212 29.66 -17.87 47.84
C THR A 212 29.80 -16.36 47.64
N ASP A 213 30.64 -15.69 48.42
CA ASP A 213 31.06 -14.32 48.12
C ASP A 213 32.25 -14.39 47.16
N LEU A 214 31.94 -14.36 45.87
CA LEU A 214 32.92 -14.28 44.80
C LEU A 214 33.40 -12.84 44.67
N THR A 215 34.46 -12.48 45.40
CA THR A 215 35.17 -11.23 45.16
C THR A 215 36.01 -11.36 43.89
N VAL A 216 35.47 -10.93 42.75
CA VAL A 216 36.23 -10.88 41.48
C VAL A 216 37.06 -9.58 41.45
N PRO A 217 38.39 -9.64 41.29
CA PRO A 217 39.21 -8.44 41.17
C PRO A 217 38.96 -7.73 39.82
N ALA A 218 38.93 -6.39 39.88
CA ALA A 218 38.31 -5.48 38.91
C ALA A 218 38.89 -5.45 37.47
N TYR A 219 39.84 -6.32 37.10
CA TYR A 219 40.49 -6.30 35.78
C TYR A 219 39.94 -7.31 34.76
N LEU A 220 38.95 -8.14 35.12
CA LEU A 220 38.26 -9.03 34.19
C LEU A 220 36.88 -8.46 33.81
N ARG A 221 36.87 -7.34 33.07
CA ARG A 221 35.72 -6.93 32.25
C ARG A 221 36.06 -7.18 30.78
N VAL A 222 35.43 -8.19 30.18
CA VAL A 222 35.45 -8.40 28.73
C VAL A 222 34.26 -7.65 28.14
N ARG A 223 34.51 -6.91 27.06
CA ARG A 223 33.52 -6.15 26.29
C ARG A 223 32.82 -7.04 25.28
#